data_AF-A0A949NX21-F1
#
_entry.id   AF-A0A949NX21-F1
#
_cell.length_a   1.000
_cell.length_b   1.000
_cell.length_c   1.000
_cell.angle_alpha   90.00
_cell.angle_beta   90.00
_cell.angle_gamma   90.00
#
_symmetry.space_group_name_H-M   'P 1'
#
loop_
_entity.id
_entity.type
_entity.pdbx_description
1 polymer ?
#
loop_
_entity_poly.entity_id
_entity_poly.type
_entity_poly.pdbx_seq_one_letter_code
_entity_poly.pdbx_strand_id
1 'polypeptide(L)'
;MNINWFEIIVQIINFFILLFILQKLFYKPVIKVMEERQQGIRDIRDEADLKKKEADELIQEYRSNLKTFEENKAEEMNKAIKEADEKKEKIIESYMKEADAKRESYINEVKEEKEYFLHELRSTLGKSSIIIASKILKTISEEDLTEKIFEVFIKKIESLEKEKLEEEIKLDGEKIILISSVALSEEQKNRFKNAISEKLDFSIEIDYEIDEHLIMGFELNLESLTVHTNIENYLREAEDSIKKILDKKTS
;
A
#
# COMPACT_ATOMS: atom_id res chain seq x y z
N MET A 1 -96.83 18.81 -113.21
CA MET A 1 -95.66 18.52 -112.36
C MET A 1 -95.51 17.02 -112.29
N ASN A 2 -94.59 16.43 -113.07
CA ASN A 2 -94.28 15.01 -112.96
C ASN A 2 -93.30 14.85 -111.80
N ILE A 3 -93.76 14.26 -110.70
CA ILE A 3 -92.88 13.84 -109.62
C ILE A 3 -92.10 12.65 -110.15
N ASN A 4 -90.83 12.87 -110.45
CA ASN A 4 -89.95 11.85 -110.99
C ASN A 4 -89.53 10.94 -109.82
N TRP A 5 -90.33 9.90 -109.56
CA TRP A 5 -90.13 8.95 -108.45
C TRP A 5 -88.72 8.32 -108.45
N PHE A 6 -88.10 8.21 -109.62
CA PHE A 6 -86.72 7.78 -109.77
C PHE A 6 -85.71 8.77 -109.16
N GLU A 7 -85.89 10.08 -109.36
CA GLU A 7 -85.03 11.11 -108.77
C GLU A 7 -85.12 11.11 -107.23
N ILE A 8 -86.33 10.90 -106.69
CA ILE A 8 -86.54 10.79 -105.23
C ILE A 8 -85.81 9.57 -104.67
N ILE A 9 -85.90 8.40 -105.32
CA ILE A 9 -85.20 7.19 -104.89
C ILE A 9 -83.68 7.39 -104.93
N VAL A 10 -83.15 7.99 -106.00
CA VAL A 10 -81.72 8.31 -106.11
C VAL A 10 -81.28 9.29 -105.03
N GLN A 11 -82.10 10.29 -104.69
CA GLN A 11 -81.80 11.27 -103.64
C GLN A 11 -81.87 10.66 -102.22
N ILE A 12 -82.78 9.72 -101.97
CA ILE A 12 -82.82 8.93 -100.73
C ILE A 12 -81.56 8.06 -100.61
N ILE A 13 -81.17 7.37 -101.69
CA ILE A 13 -79.94 6.58 -101.72
C ILE A 13 -78.72 7.48 -101.45
N ASN A 14 -78.65 8.66 -102.08
CA ASN A 14 -77.57 9.63 -101.85
C ASN A 14 -77.53 10.12 -100.40
N PHE A 15 -78.70 10.37 -99.77
CA PHE A 15 -78.79 10.73 -98.36
C PHE A 15 -78.29 9.60 -97.45
N PHE A 16 -78.66 8.35 -97.71
CA PHE A 16 -78.16 7.21 -96.92
C PHE A 16 -76.67 6.95 -97.13
N ILE A 17 -76.15 7.14 -98.34
CA ILE A 17 -74.71 7.09 -98.62
C ILE A 17 -73.98 8.19 -97.81
N LEU A 18 -74.50 9.42 -97.84
CA LEU A 18 -73.95 10.53 -97.06
C LEU A 18 -74.01 10.25 -95.55
N LEU A 19 -75.15 9.75 -95.05
CA LEU A 19 -75.33 9.40 -93.65
C LEU A 19 -74.35 8.30 -93.21
N PHE A 20 -74.15 7.29 -94.05
CA PHE A 20 -73.19 6.21 -93.80
C PHE A 20 -71.75 6.72 -93.75
N ILE A 21 -71.38 7.61 -94.68
CA ILE A 21 -70.08 8.28 -94.69
C ILE A 21 -69.91 9.12 -93.42
N LEU A 22 -70.93 9.88 -93.02
CA LEU A 22 -70.91 10.73 -91.83
C LEU A 22 -70.81 9.90 -90.53
N GLN A 23 -71.56 8.81 -90.44
CA GLN A 23 -71.54 7.89 -89.32
C GLN A 23 -70.17 7.23 -89.16
N LYS A 24 -69.55 6.82 -90.28
CA LYS A 24 -68.24 6.15 -90.27
C LYS A 24 -67.07 7.14 -90.06
N LEU A 25 -67.11 8.31 -90.67
CA LEU A 25 -66.01 9.30 -90.62
C LEU A 25 -66.07 10.25 -89.43
N PHE A 26 -67.23 10.62 -88.90
CA PHE A 26 -67.34 11.64 -87.84
C PHE A 26 -67.78 11.05 -86.50
N TYR A 27 -68.78 10.18 -86.49
CA TYR A 27 -69.35 9.68 -85.22
C TYR A 27 -68.37 8.81 -84.42
N LYS A 28 -67.71 7.86 -85.10
CA LYS A 28 -66.71 6.98 -84.47
C LYS A 28 -65.51 7.73 -83.87
N PRO A 29 -64.81 8.62 -84.60
CA PRO A 29 -63.68 9.35 -84.02
C PRO A 29 -64.09 10.34 -82.93
N VAL A 30 -65.27 10.97 -83.01
CA VAL A 30 -65.74 11.90 -81.96
C VAL A 30 -66.02 11.16 -80.65
N ILE A 31 -66.70 10.01 -80.68
CA ILE A 31 -66.95 9.19 -79.49
C ILE A 31 -65.61 8.69 -78.92
N LYS A 32 -64.70 8.22 -79.77
CA LYS A 32 -63.37 7.75 -79.35
C LYS A 32 -62.59 8.85 -78.61
N VAL A 33 -62.59 10.08 -79.10
CA VAL A 33 -61.91 11.21 -78.43
C VAL A 33 -62.58 11.57 -77.10
N MET A 34 -63.92 11.49 -77.01
CA MET A 34 -64.61 11.69 -75.72
C MET A 34 -64.29 10.58 -74.72
N GLU A 35 -64.25 9.32 -75.15
CA GLU A 35 -63.86 8.18 -74.31
C GLU A 35 -62.40 8.29 -73.86
N GLU A 36 -61.46 8.60 -74.75
CA GLU A 36 -60.05 8.85 -74.43
C GLU A 36 -59.89 10.00 -73.42
N ARG A 37 -60.64 11.09 -73.60
CA ARG A 37 -60.63 12.22 -72.66
C ARG A 37 -61.22 11.83 -71.30
N GLN A 38 -62.31 11.09 -71.28
CA GLN A 38 -62.95 10.64 -70.05
C GLN A 38 -62.07 9.63 -69.31
N GLN A 39 -61.36 8.75 -70.03
CA GLN A 39 -60.38 7.83 -69.48
C GLN A 39 -59.19 8.60 -68.89
N GLY A 40 -58.60 9.55 -69.63
CA GLY A 40 -57.47 10.34 -69.12
C GLY A 40 -57.81 11.15 -67.87
N ILE A 41 -59.04 11.68 -67.75
CA ILE A 41 -59.49 12.35 -66.52
C ILE A 41 -59.62 11.37 -65.35
N ARG A 42 -60.12 10.15 -65.60
CA ARG A 42 -60.20 9.09 -64.58
C ARG A 42 -58.81 8.67 -64.13
N ASP A 43 -57.90 8.42 -65.07
CA ASP A 43 -56.54 7.99 -64.79
C ASP A 43 -55.78 9.04 -63.94
N ILE A 44 -55.90 10.33 -64.28
CA ILE A 44 -55.30 11.43 -63.48
C ILE A 44 -55.88 11.46 -62.06
N ARG A 45 -57.19 11.24 -61.91
CA ARG A 45 -57.85 11.24 -60.61
C ARG A 45 -57.41 10.04 -59.77
N ASP A 46 -57.38 8.85 -60.37
CA ASP A 46 -56.97 7.62 -59.71
C ASP A 46 -55.48 7.71 -59.31
N GLU A 47 -54.62 8.28 -60.15
CA GLU A 47 -53.21 8.54 -59.82
C GLU A 47 -53.07 9.56 -58.67
N ALA A 48 -53.89 10.62 -58.66
CA ALA A 48 -53.89 11.60 -57.57
C ALA A 48 -54.37 11.00 -56.24
N ASP A 49 -55.42 10.17 -56.27
CA ASP A 49 -55.94 9.47 -55.09
C ASP A 49 -54.91 8.44 -54.58
N LEU A 50 -54.22 7.72 -55.47
CA LEU A 50 -53.12 6.81 -55.12
C LEU A 50 -51.97 7.56 -54.45
N LYS A 51 -51.46 8.63 -55.08
CA LYS A 51 -50.37 9.46 -54.52
C LYS A 51 -50.73 10.07 -53.18
N LYS A 52 -51.99 10.49 -53.00
CA LYS A 52 -52.46 11.00 -51.72
C LYS A 52 -52.45 9.92 -50.65
N LYS A 53 -52.91 8.70 -50.99
CA LYS A 53 -52.89 7.56 -50.07
C LYS A 53 -51.46 7.18 -49.69
N GLU A 54 -50.55 7.09 -50.65
CA GLU A 54 -49.12 6.83 -50.40
C GLU A 54 -48.50 7.90 -49.51
N ALA A 55 -48.83 9.19 -49.73
CA ALA A 55 -48.35 10.28 -48.89
C ALA A 55 -48.89 10.17 -47.45
N ASP A 56 -50.18 9.84 -47.27
CA ASP A 56 -50.79 9.65 -45.95
C ASP A 56 -50.17 8.45 -45.20
N GLU A 57 -49.89 7.34 -45.90
CA GLU A 57 -49.19 6.17 -45.37
C GLU A 57 -47.76 6.53 -44.95
N LEU A 58 -47.01 7.26 -45.79
CA LEU A 58 -45.65 7.71 -45.49
C LEU A 58 -45.61 8.64 -44.26
N ILE A 59 -46.59 9.54 -44.13
CA ILE A 59 -46.71 10.44 -42.97
C ILE A 59 -47.00 9.64 -41.69
N GLN A 60 -47.86 8.62 -41.75
CA GLN A 60 -48.11 7.76 -40.59
C GLN A 60 -46.86 6.98 -40.19
N GLU A 61 -46.16 6.39 -41.14
CA GLU A 61 -44.92 5.65 -40.89
C GLU A 61 -43.86 6.58 -40.27
N TYR A 62 -43.66 7.77 -40.85
CA TYR A 62 -42.72 8.75 -40.34
C TYR A 62 -43.05 9.18 -38.91
N ARG A 63 -44.33 9.43 -38.60
CA ARG A 63 -44.78 9.76 -37.23
C ARG A 63 -44.54 8.62 -36.24
N SER A 64 -44.80 7.38 -36.66
CA SER A 64 -44.53 6.20 -35.84
C SER A 64 -43.03 6.06 -35.56
N ASN A 65 -42.20 6.16 -36.60
CA ASN A 65 -40.75 6.07 -36.48
C ASN A 65 -40.18 7.19 -35.59
N LEU A 66 -40.70 8.42 -35.71
CA LEU A 66 -40.29 9.54 -34.87
C LEU A 66 -40.63 9.27 -33.39
N LYS A 67 -41.84 8.77 -33.11
CA LYS A 67 -42.24 8.42 -31.75
C LYS A 67 -41.34 7.33 -31.16
N THR A 68 -41.11 6.24 -31.88
CA THR A 68 -40.21 5.16 -31.43
C THR A 68 -38.77 5.65 -31.26
N PHE A 69 -38.30 6.55 -32.13
CA PHE A 69 -36.98 7.15 -31.98
C PHE A 69 -36.87 8.00 -30.71
N GLU A 70 -37.89 8.81 -30.39
CA GLU A 70 -37.92 9.60 -29.16
C GLU A 70 -37.98 8.72 -27.90
N GLU A 71 -38.77 7.64 -27.92
CA GLU A 71 -38.85 6.65 -26.83
C GLU A 71 -37.50 5.96 -26.61
N ASN A 72 -36.88 5.43 -27.67
CA ASN A 72 -35.57 4.78 -27.60
C ASN A 72 -34.48 5.74 -27.13
N LYS A 73 -34.51 7.00 -27.58
CA LYS A 73 -33.57 8.03 -27.14
C LYS A 73 -33.70 8.31 -25.64
N ALA A 74 -34.93 8.39 -25.14
CA ALA A 74 -35.17 8.59 -23.71
C ALA A 74 -34.70 7.39 -22.88
N GLU A 75 -34.94 6.17 -23.37
CA GLU A 75 -34.48 4.94 -22.72
C GLU A 75 -32.96 4.85 -22.68
N GLU A 76 -32.28 5.07 -23.81
CA GLU A 76 -30.80 5.08 -23.88
C GLU A 76 -30.19 6.17 -23.00
N MET A 77 -30.80 7.37 -22.94
CA MET A 77 -30.35 8.44 -22.05
C MET A 77 -30.47 8.04 -20.58
N ASN A 78 -31.62 7.46 -20.18
CA ASN A 78 -31.83 7.00 -18.80
C ASN A 78 -30.86 5.88 -18.43
N LYS A 79 -30.58 4.96 -19.35
CA LYS A 79 -29.59 3.90 -19.16
C LYS A 79 -28.18 4.48 -18.99
N ALA A 80 -27.79 5.42 -19.84
CA ALA A 80 -26.49 6.09 -19.74
C ALA A 80 -26.33 6.86 -18.42
N ILE A 81 -27.39 7.53 -17.94
CA ILE A 81 -27.40 8.20 -16.63
C ILE A 81 -27.21 7.18 -15.51
N LYS A 82 -27.97 6.08 -15.53
CA LYS A 82 -27.87 5.03 -14.51
C LYS A 82 -26.48 4.37 -14.49
N GLU A 83 -25.92 4.06 -15.65
CA GLU A 83 -24.57 3.51 -15.75
C GLU A 83 -23.50 4.50 -15.24
N ALA A 84 -23.68 5.80 -15.53
CA ALA A 84 -22.80 6.84 -15.01
C ALA A 84 -22.89 6.95 -13.48
N ASP A 85 -24.08 6.89 -12.90
CA ASP A 85 -24.29 6.92 -11.45
C ASP A 85 -23.69 5.67 -10.77
N GLU A 86 -23.93 4.47 -11.30
CA GLU A 86 -23.32 3.23 -10.80
C GLU A 86 -21.79 3.28 -10.87
N LYS A 87 -21.23 3.83 -11.96
CA LYS A 87 -19.78 3.99 -12.11
C LYS A 87 -19.23 5.02 -11.13
N LYS A 88 -19.94 6.12 -10.91
CA LYS A 88 -19.58 7.14 -9.92
C LYS A 88 -19.57 6.55 -8.52
N GLU A 89 -20.60 5.79 -8.13
CA GLU A 89 -20.66 5.12 -6.83
C GLU A 89 -19.50 4.14 -6.65
N LYS A 90 -19.21 3.31 -7.65
CA LYS A 90 -18.06 2.38 -7.62
C LYS A 90 -16.72 3.11 -7.46
N ILE A 91 -16.54 4.23 -8.15
CA ILE A 91 -15.33 5.06 -8.04
C ILE A 91 -15.21 5.64 -6.63
N ILE A 92 -16.30 6.17 -6.07
CA ILE A 92 -16.29 6.72 -4.70
C ILE A 92 -15.97 5.60 -3.70
N GLU A 93 -16.61 4.44 -3.83
CA GLU A 93 -16.36 3.29 -2.95
C GLU A 93 -14.90 2.81 -3.03
N SER A 94 -14.32 2.74 -4.24
CA SER A 94 -12.91 2.37 -4.40
C SER A 94 -11.98 3.40 -3.77
N TYR A 95 -12.23 4.69 -3.97
CA TYR A 95 -11.44 5.75 -3.34
C TYR A 95 -11.55 5.74 -1.81
N MET A 96 -12.73 5.46 -1.26
CA MET A 96 -12.89 5.31 0.20
C MET A 96 -12.09 4.13 0.73
N LYS A 97 -12.17 2.97 0.07
CA LYS A 97 -11.39 1.77 0.45
C LYS A 97 -9.88 2.02 0.37
N GLU A 98 -9.41 2.68 -0.68
CA GLU A 98 -8.00 3.05 -0.82
C GLU A 98 -7.55 4.06 0.25
N ALA A 99 -8.40 5.06 0.55
CA ALA A 99 -8.11 6.05 1.59
C ALA A 99 -8.03 5.41 2.98
N ASP A 100 -8.93 4.49 3.29
CA ASP A 100 -8.94 3.75 4.57
C ASP A 100 -7.71 2.84 4.68
N ALA A 101 -7.38 2.09 3.61
CA ALA A 101 -6.18 1.25 3.58
C ALA A 101 -4.90 2.08 3.74
N LYS A 102 -4.82 3.24 3.06
CA LYS A 102 -3.68 4.17 3.19
C LYS A 102 -3.58 4.75 4.60
N ARG A 103 -4.72 5.09 5.21
CA ARG A 103 -4.78 5.58 6.60
C ARG A 103 -4.30 4.51 7.57
N GLU A 104 -4.74 3.27 7.42
CA GLU A 104 -4.32 2.16 8.27
C GLU A 104 -2.82 1.89 8.13
N SER A 105 -2.32 1.84 6.89
CA SER A 105 -0.89 1.71 6.61
C SER A 105 -0.08 2.82 7.28
N TYR A 106 -0.52 4.07 7.16
CA TYR A 106 0.17 5.21 7.77
C TYR A 106 0.14 5.15 9.30
N ILE A 107 -0.96 4.71 9.91
CA ILE A 107 -1.05 4.52 11.36
C ILE A 107 -0.08 3.44 11.83
N ASN A 108 0.08 2.35 11.06
CA ASN A 108 1.03 1.28 11.40
C ASN A 108 2.47 1.76 11.24
N GLU A 109 2.79 2.46 10.15
CA GLU A 109 4.12 3.04 9.92
C GLU A 109 4.51 4.03 11.05
N VAL A 110 3.60 4.92 11.46
CA VAL A 110 3.83 5.85 12.57
C VAL A 110 4.03 5.11 13.91
N LYS A 111 3.33 3.99 14.14
CA LYS A 111 3.55 3.18 15.35
C LYS A 111 4.92 2.53 15.33
N GLU A 112 5.33 1.96 14.20
CA GLU A 112 6.65 1.34 14.03
C GLU A 112 7.77 2.38 14.20
N GLU A 113 7.64 3.54 13.56
CA GLU A 113 8.60 4.64 13.70
C GLU A 113 8.70 5.14 15.15
N LYS A 114 7.56 5.24 15.85
CA LYS A 114 7.54 5.61 17.27
C LYS A 114 8.27 4.57 18.14
N GLU A 115 8.01 3.28 17.94
CA GLU A 115 8.69 2.23 18.71
C GLU A 115 10.19 2.21 18.41
N TYR A 116 10.58 2.37 17.14
CA TYR A 116 11.97 2.51 16.74
C TYR A 116 12.64 3.73 17.41
N PHE A 117 12.01 4.90 17.37
CA PHE A 117 12.50 6.12 18.01
C PHE A 117 12.63 5.95 19.53
N LEU A 118 11.65 5.33 20.19
CA LEU A 118 11.72 5.06 21.63
C LEU A 118 12.84 4.08 21.97
N HIS A 119 13.08 3.09 21.13
CA HIS A 119 14.19 2.15 21.30
C HIS A 119 15.54 2.88 21.18
N GLU A 120 15.73 3.67 20.13
CA GLU A 120 16.95 4.46 19.91
C GLU A 120 17.19 5.46 21.05
N LEU A 121 16.13 6.13 21.52
CA LEU A 121 16.19 7.04 22.65
C LEU A 121 16.63 6.34 23.94
N ARG A 122 16.05 5.17 24.26
CA ARG A 122 16.44 4.40 25.46
C ARG A 122 17.89 3.92 25.37
N SER A 123 18.35 3.50 24.19
CA SER A 123 19.74 3.11 23.96
C SER A 123 20.71 4.27 24.17
N THR A 124 20.38 5.43 23.62
CA THR A 124 21.18 6.66 23.77
C THR A 124 21.23 7.13 25.23
N LEU A 125 20.09 7.10 25.93
CA LEU A 125 20.02 7.45 27.35
C LEU A 125 20.84 6.48 28.21
N GLY A 126 20.72 5.17 27.98
CA GLY A 126 21.49 4.15 28.69
C GLY A 126 22.99 4.36 28.56
N LYS A 127 23.48 4.56 27.32
CA LYS A 127 24.89 4.88 27.06
C LYS A 127 25.33 6.17 27.75
N SER A 128 24.52 7.22 27.68
CA SER A 128 24.83 8.51 28.31
C SER A 128 24.90 8.40 29.84
N SER A 129 24.00 7.64 30.47
CA SER A 129 24.02 7.40 31.90
C SER A 129 25.29 6.67 32.36
N ILE A 130 25.75 5.68 31.60
CA ILE A 130 27.00 4.96 31.90
C ILE A 130 28.21 5.90 31.79
N ILE A 131 28.26 6.73 30.75
CA ILE A 131 29.34 7.73 30.58
C ILE A 131 29.37 8.71 31.76
N ILE A 132 28.20 9.20 32.18
CA ILE A 132 28.09 10.12 33.33
C ILE A 132 28.51 9.42 34.63
N ALA A 133 28.02 8.20 34.88
CA ALA A 133 28.38 7.41 36.06
C ALA A 133 29.89 7.14 36.11
N SER A 134 30.49 6.75 34.98
CA SER A 134 31.93 6.57 34.85
C SER A 134 32.70 7.82 35.22
N LYS A 135 32.27 8.99 34.72
CA LYS A 135 32.92 10.27 35.01
C LYS A 135 32.81 10.67 36.49
N ILE A 136 31.65 10.45 37.10
CA ILE A 136 31.44 10.71 38.53
C ILE A 136 32.34 9.80 39.37
N LEU A 137 32.34 8.50 39.10
CA LEU A 137 33.13 7.51 39.84
C LEU A 137 34.64 7.75 39.69
N LYS A 138 35.11 8.18 38.51
CA LYS A 138 36.51 8.62 38.33
C LYS A 138 36.87 9.84 39.18
N THR A 139 35.91 10.72 39.45
CA THR A 139 36.14 11.96 40.20
C THR A 139 36.10 11.73 41.71
N ILE A 140 35.29 10.77 42.17
CA ILE A 140 35.18 10.38 43.58
C ILE A 140 36.22 9.29 43.86
N SER A 141 37.48 9.68 44.05
CA SER A 141 38.53 8.79 44.55
C SER A 141 38.70 8.98 46.06
N GLU A 142 37.78 8.41 46.85
CA GLU A 142 37.83 8.43 48.32
C GLU A 142 38.42 7.12 48.86
N GLU A 143 39.22 7.21 49.94
CA GLU A 143 39.84 6.06 50.61
C GLU A 143 38.79 5.02 51.09
N ASP A 144 37.64 5.48 51.57
CA ASP A 144 36.53 4.62 52.05
C ASP A 144 35.91 3.74 50.97
N LEU A 145 35.87 4.21 49.71
CA LEU A 145 35.31 3.44 48.59
C LEU A 145 36.30 2.37 48.13
N THR A 146 37.60 2.70 48.13
CA THR A 146 38.68 1.78 47.77
C THR A 146 38.69 0.57 48.71
N GLU A 147 38.51 0.79 50.02
CA GLU A 147 38.46 -0.28 51.01
C GLU A 147 37.25 -1.21 50.81
N LYS A 148 36.06 -0.66 50.51
CA LYS A 148 34.88 -1.48 50.22
C LYS A 148 35.03 -2.31 48.95
N ILE A 149 35.67 -1.76 47.91
CA ILE A 149 35.97 -2.49 46.67
C ILE A 149 36.97 -3.61 46.96
N PHE A 150 37.95 -3.37 47.83
CA PHE A 150 38.90 -4.38 48.29
C PHE A 150 38.20 -5.53 49.05
N GLU A 151 37.25 -5.23 49.94
CA GLU A 151 36.47 -6.29 50.62
C GLU A 151 35.69 -7.18 49.65
N VAL A 152 35.09 -6.59 48.61
CA VAL A 152 34.36 -7.34 47.58
C VAL A 152 35.32 -8.20 46.77
N PHE A 153 36.52 -7.69 46.45
CA PHE A 153 37.56 -8.42 45.74
C PHE A 153 38.02 -9.66 46.53
N ILE A 154 38.31 -9.50 47.83
CA ILE A 154 38.70 -10.62 48.71
C ILE A 154 37.59 -11.69 48.76
N LYS A 155 36.32 -11.28 48.95
CA LYS A 155 35.19 -12.23 48.93
C LYS A 155 35.05 -12.97 47.60
N LYS A 156 35.32 -12.30 46.47
CA LYS A 156 35.30 -12.91 45.14
C LYS A 156 36.38 -14.00 45.03
N ILE A 157 37.59 -13.74 45.52
CA ILE A 157 38.68 -14.72 45.60
C ILE A 157 38.30 -15.89 46.51
N GLU A 158 37.77 -15.61 47.70
CA GLU A 158 37.32 -16.64 48.65
C GLU A 158 36.19 -17.51 48.07
N SER A 159 35.38 -16.99 47.15
CA SER A 159 34.33 -17.77 46.48
C SER A 159 34.83 -18.66 45.34
N LEU A 160 36.10 -18.53 44.91
CA LEU A 160 36.65 -19.35 43.84
C LEU A 160 36.84 -20.80 44.29
N GLU A 161 36.64 -21.71 43.34
CA GLU A 161 36.88 -23.14 43.50
C GLU A 161 38.38 -23.39 43.72
N LYS A 162 38.70 -24.05 44.83
CA LYS A 162 40.09 -24.32 45.25
C LYS A 162 40.86 -25.10 44.18
N GLU A 163 40.25 -26.13 43.60
CA GLU A 163 40.84 -26.98 42.57
C GLU A 163 41.25 -26.18 41.34
N LYS A 164 40.37 -25.30 40.85
CA LYS A 164 40.65 -24.43 39.70
C LYS A 164 41.78 -23.44 39.99
N LEU A 165 41.81 -22.87 41.19
CA LEU A 165 42.86 -21.91 41.57
C LEU A 165 44.24 -22.59 41.68
N GLU A 166 44.29 -23.81 42.22
CA GLU A 166 45.54 -24.58 42.32
C GLU A 166 46.10 -25.00 40.96
N GLU A 167 45.24 -25.35 40.00
CA GLU A 167 45.66 -25.73 38.64
C GLU A 167 46.32 -24.55 37.92
N GLU A 168 45.70 -23.37 37.96
CA GLU A 168 46.22 -22.14 37.33
C GLU A 168 47.58 -21.72 37.90
N ILE A 169 47.77 -21.81 39.22
CA ILE A 169 48.98 -21.33 39.89
C ILE A 169 50.15 -22.30 39.70
N LYS A 170 49.88 -23.60 39.56
CA LYS A 170 50.91 -24.60 39.21
C LYS A 170 51.43 -24.42 37.78
N LEU A 171 50.58 -23.91 36.89
CA LEU A 171 50.96 -23.58 35.51
C LEU A 171 51.84 -22.32 35.48
N ASP A 172 51.51 -21.30 36.27
CA ASP A 172 52.22 -20.01 36.35
C ASP A 172 53.49 -20.02 37.24
N GLY A 173 53.98 -21.19 37.62
CA GLY A 173 55.22 -21.34 38.41
C GLY A 173 55.13 -20.79 39.84
N GLU A 174 53.96 -20.88 40.47
CA GLU A 174 53.71 -20.42 41.85
C GLU A 174 53.84 -18.91 42.05
N LYS A 175 53.64 -18.13 40.98
CA LYS A 175 53.60 -16.66 41.01
C LYS A 175 52.17 -16.16 40.84
N ILE A 176 51.88 -15.03 41.49
CA ILE A 176 50.60 -14.32 41.35
C ILE A 176 50.88 -12.83 41.28
N ILE A 177 50.25 -12.15 40.33
CA ILE A 177 50.34 -10.70 40.19
C ILE A 177 49.02 -10.06 40.62
N LEU A 178 49.07 -9.25 41.68
CA LEU A 178 47.98 -8.38 42.09
C LEU A 178 48.23 -6.97 41.55
N ILE A 179 47.39 -6.54 40.62
CA ILE A 179 47.40 -5.20 40.05
C ILE A 179 46.38 -4.34 40.80
N SER A 180 46.78 -3.16 41.25
CA SER A 180 45.88 -2.19 41.90
C SER A 180 46.01 -0.79 41.32
N SER A 181 44.93 -0.01 41.40
CA SER A 181 44.92 1.38 40.93
C SER A 181 45.65 2.36 41.86
N VAL A 182 45.92 1.93 43.11
CA VAL A 182 46.61 2.69 44.16
C VAL A 182 47.51 1.73 44.94
N ALA A 183 48.58 2.23 45.55
CA ALA A 183 49.44 1.43 46.42
C ALA A 183 48.64 0.80 47.59
N LEU A 184 48.72 -0.52 47.71
CA LEU A 184 48.06 -1.27 48.78
C LEU A 184 48.68 -0.96 50.15
N SER A 185 47.82 -0.79 51.17
CA SER A 185 48.27 -0.69 52.56
C SER A 185 48.84 -2.03 53.05
N GLU A 186 49.69 -1.99 54.08
CA GLU A 186 50.24 -3.22 54.67
C GLU A 186 49.14 -4.12 55.25
N GLU A 187 48.03 -3.56 55.72
CA GLU A 187 46.86 -4.32 56.16
C GLU A 187 46.19 -5.05 54.99
N GLN A 188 46.01 -4.38 53.85
CA GLN A 188 45.43 -4.98 52.64
C GLN A 188 46.32 -6.10 52.09
N LYS A 189 47.63 -5.90 52.01
CA LYS A 189 48.59 -6.94 51.60
C LYS A 189 48.49 -8.18 52.49
N ASN A 190 48.41 -7.98 53.82
CA ASN A 190 48.27 -9.09 54.77
C ASN A 190 46.94 -9.83 54.60
N ARG A 191 45.83 -9.11 54.42
CA ARG A 191 44.50 -9.71 54.19
C ARG A 191 44.44 -10.50 52.88
N PHE A 192 45.00 -9.95 51.80
CA PHE A 192 45.09 -10.64 50.52
C PHE A 192 45.94 -11.91 50.64
N LYS A 193 47.12 -11.81 51.24
CA LYS A 193 48.00 -12.96 51.50
C LYS A 193 47.29 -14.06 52.28
N ASN A 194 46.54 -13.69 53.32
CA ASN A 194 45.78 -14.65 54.13
C ASN A 194 44.69 -15.34 53.29
N ALA A 195 43.90 -14.58 52.53
CA ALA A 195 42.83 -15.13 51.68
C ALA A 195 43.35 -16.12 50.62
N ILE A 196 44.52 -15.84 50.04
CA ILE A 196 45.19 -16.74 49.10
C ILE A 196 45.76 -17.97 49.82
N SER A 197 46.39 -17.80 50.98
CA SER A 197 46.97 -18.91 51.75
C SER A 197 45.93 -19.87 52.35
N GLU A 198 44.71 -19.41 52.64
CA GLU A 198 43.62 -20.29 53.08
C GLU A 198 43.13 -21.20 51.95
N LYS A 199 43.29 -20.74 50.70
CA LYS A 199 42.88 -21.48 49.52
C LYS A 199 43.97 -22.42 48.99
N LEU A 200 45.23 -22.18 49.30
CA LEU A 200 46.34 -22.84 48.64
C LEU A 200 47.29 -23.45 49.67
N ASP A 201 47.58 -24.73 49.49
CA ASP A 201 48.36 -25.52 50.46
C ASP A 201 49.89 -25.38 50.26
N PHE A 202 50.34 -24.46 49.41
CA PHE A 202 51.74 -24.25 49.05
C PHE A 202 52.15 -22.77 49.12
N SER A 203 53.46 -22.52 49.23
CA SER A 203 54.00 -21.16 49.31
C SER A 203 54.01 -20.51 47.94
N ILE A 204 53.54 -19.28 47.85
CA ILE A 204 53.36 -18.54 46.59
C ILE A 204 54.10 -17.21 46.67
N GLU A 205 54.75 -16.83 45.57
CA GLU A 205 55.34 -15.51 45.40
C GLU A 205 54.25 -14.54 44.90
N ILE A 206 54.00 -13.48 45.67
CA ILE A 206 52.98 -12.48 45.34
C ILE A 206 53.68 -11.19 44.95
N ASP A 207 53.52 -10.81 43.69
CA ASP A 207 53.96 -9.53 43.14
C ASP A 207 52.81 -8.52 43.18
N TYR A 208 53.15 -7.29 43.53
CA TYR A 208 52.20 -6.17 43.61
C TYR A 208 52.56 -5.12 42.56
N GLU A 209 51.68 -4.91 41.60
CA GLU A 209 51.86 -3.93 40.54
C GLU A 209 50.82 -2.81 40.65
N ILE A 210 51.21 -1.61 40.24
CA ILE A 210 50.32 -0.45 40.20
C ILE A 210 50.08 -0.09 38.74
N ASP A 211 48.81 -0.10 38.32
CA ASP A 211 48.40 0.38 36.99
C ASP A 211 47.57 1.67 37.12
N GLU A 212 48.12 2.77 36.62
CA GLU A 212 47.48 4.09 36.60
C GLU A 212 46.27 4.17 35.66
N HIS A 213 46.12 3.22 34.72
CA HIS A 213 44.98 3.15 33.81
C HIS A 213 43.77 2.43 34.43
N LEU A 214 43.99 1.67 35.51
CA LEU A 214 42.94 0.95 36.21
C LEU A 214 42.05 1.94 36.97
N ILE A 215 40.78 2.02 36.57
CA ILE A 215 39.81 2.90 37.24
C ILE A 215 39.33 2.22 38.51
N MET A 216 39.95 2.57 39.64
CA MET A 216 39.57 2.17 41.00
C MET A 216 39.23 0.68 41.15
N GLY A 217 40.19 -0.11 41.60
CA GLY A 217 39.97 -1.52 41.88
C GLY A 217 41.22 -2.37 41.90
N PHE A 218 40.99 -3.68 41.81
CA PHE A 218 42.00 -4.73 41.93
C PHE A 218 41.81 -5.78 40.83
N GLU A 219 42.91 -6.23 40.26
CA GLU A 219 42.95 -7.35 39.31
C GLU A 219 43.96 -8.39 39.77
N LEU A 220 43.52 -9.63 39.83
CA LEU A 220 44.36 -10.80 40.02
C LEU A 220 44.62 -11.41 38.64
N ASN A 221 45.87 -11.40 38.19
CA ASN A 221 46.26 -12.10 36.97
C ASN A 221 46.97 -13.40 37.31
N LEU A 222 46.45 -14.49 36.72
CA LEU A 222 47.01 -15.83 36.66
C LEU A 222 47.08 -16.25 35.18
N GLU A 223 47.75 -17.36 34.87
CA GLU A 223 48.03 -17.78 33.49
C GLU A 223 46.79 -17.80 32.56
N SER A 224 45.67 -18.37 33.00
CA SER A 224 44.43 -18.42 32.20
C SER A 224 43.20 -17.88 32.94
N LEU A 225 43.36 -17.42 34.19
CA LEU A 225 42.29 -16.85 35.01
C LEU A 225 42.63 -15.43 35.48
N THR A 226 41.86 -14.45 35.00
CA THR A 226 41.87 -13.09 35.55
C THR A 226 40.65 -12.84 36.43
N VAL A 227 40.87 -12.40 37.67
CA VAL A 227 39.81 -11.98 38.59
C VAL A 227 39.88 -10.47 38.74
N HIS A 228 38.93 -9.75 38.17
CA HIS A 228 38.86 -8.30 38.31
C HIS A 228 37.73 -7.89 39.27
N THR A 229 37.97 -6.87 40.07
CA THR A 229 36.96 -6.09 40.79
C THR A 229 37.37 -4.63 40.66
N ASN A 230 36.95 -4.01 39.56
CA ASN A 230 37.20 -2.62 39.24
C ASN A 230 35.96 -1.97 38.63
N ILE A 231 35.91 -0.63 38.68
CA ILE A 231 34.75 0.13 38.23
C ILE A 231 34.54 -0.01 36.72
N GLU A 232 35.61 -0.16 35.92
CA GLU A 232 35.49 -0.34 34.48
C GLU A 232 34.70 -1.59 34.11
N ASN A 233 34.99 -2.71 34.76
CA ASN A 233 34.29 -3.95 34.51
C ASN A 233 32.83 -3.90 34.96
N TYR A 234 32.52 -3.32 36.12
CA TYR A 234 31.12 -3.15 36.55
C TYR A 234 30.33 -2.25 35.60
N LEU A 235 30.95 -1.20 35.05
CA LEU A 235 30.32 -0.35 34.03
C LEU A 235 30.11 -1.10 32.71
N ARG A 236 31.04 -1.96 32.31
CA ARG A 236 30.93 -2.81 31.13
C ARG A 236 29.81 -3.86 31.29
N GLU A 237 29.73 -4.50 32.45
CA GLU A 237 28.63 -5.42 32.79
C GLU A 237 27.28 -4.71 32.83
N ALA A 238 27.22 -3.49 33.36
CA ALA A 238 26.03 -2.66 33.35
C ALA A 238 25.64 -2.26 31.91
N GLU A 239 26.62 -1.92 31.06
CA GLU A 239 26.41 -1.63 29.64
C GLU A 239 25.82 -2.83 28.91
N ASP A 240 26.39 -4.01 29.10
CA ASP A 240 25.92 -5.24 28.47
C ASP A 240 24.55 -5.66 28.99
N SER A 241 24.28 -5.44 30.28
CA SER A 241 22.95 -5.67 30.87
C SER A 241 21.91 -4.71 30.28
N ILE A 242 22.25 -3.43 30.13
CA ILE A 242 21.38 -2.43 29.50
C ILE A 242 21.14 -2.80 28.03
N LYS A 243 22.17 -3.16 27.26
CA LYS A 243 22.02 -3.65 25.87
C LYS A 243 21.05 -4.83 25.79
N LYS A 244 21.25 -5.86 26.63
CA LYS A 244 20.37 -7.04 26.67
C LYS A 244 18.91 -6.69 27.00
N ILE A 245 18.66 -5.72 27.88
CA ILE A 245 17.30 -5.28 28.24
C ILE A 245 16.65 -4.50 27.09
N LEU A 246 17.44 -3.69 26.38
CA LEU A 246 16.98 -2.95 25.21
C LEU A 246 16.61 -3.91 24.06
N ASP A 247 17.44 -4.93 23.84
CA ASP A 247 17.27 -5.94 22.79
C ASP A 247 16.16 -6.97 23.10
N LYS A 248 15.84 -7.23 24.38
CA LYS A 248 14.76 -8.17 24.75
C LYS A 248 13.35 -7.62 24.59
N LYS A 249 13.18 -6.31 24.49
CA LYS A 249 11.85 -5.66 24.36
C LYS A 249 11.43 -5.45 22.90
N THR A 250 12.27 -5.83 21.95
CA THR A 250 12.03 -5.75 20.50
C THR A 250 11.61 -7.09 19.87
N SER A 251 11.50 -8.18 20.64
CA SER A 251 10.86 -9.46 20.26
C SER A 251 9.53 -9.65 20.96
#